data_AF-A0A1V5QSK5-F1
#
_entry.id   AF-A0A1V5QSK5-F1
#
_cell.length_a   1.000
_cell.length_b   1.000
_cell.length_c   1.000
_cell.angle_alpha   90.00
_cell.angle_beta   90.00
_cell.angle_gamma   90.00
#
_symmetry.space_group_name_H-M   'P 1'
#
loop_
_entity.id
_entity.type
_entity.pdbx_description
1 polymer ?
#
loop_
_entity_poly.entity_id
_entity_poly.type
_entity_poly.pdbx_seq_one_letter_code
_entity_poly.pdbx_strand_id
1 'polypeptide(L)'
;MTFVVIFLLLLLIASIALNYYVIKKNLQLSDQRENLVDQIEKSLDILDVCYSRIAHHAETPVLSDEPVIQQVVYDLGLCKNSILAVASKIVTYGQNDYDDEQDESDDQ
;
A
#
# COMPACT_ATOMS: atom_id res chain seq x y z
N MET A 1 -3.30 24.91 48.19
CA MET A 1 -2.86 23.50 48.24
C MET A 1 -3.94 22.56 47.74
N THR A 2 -5.12 22.47 48.39
CA THR A 2 -6.21 21.54 47.99
C THR A 2 -6.75 21.77 46.58
N PHE A 3 -6.98 23.01 46.15
CA PHE A 3 -7.44 23.32 44.78
C PHE A 3 -6.47 22.88 43.69
N VAL A 4 -5.16 22.97 43.94
CA VAL A 4 -4.11 22.55 43.00
C VAL A 4 -4.12 21.03 42.85
N VAL A 5 -4.33 20.30 43.95
CA VAL A 5 -4.43 18.84 43.93
C VAL A 5 -5.67 18.38 43.16
N ILE A 6 -6.82 19.04 43.32
CA ILE A 6 -8.05 18.73 42.59
C ILE A 6 -7.87 18.97 41.08
N PHE A 7 -7.20 20.08 40.70
CA PHE A 7 -6.92 20.40 39.31
C PHE A 7 -5.99 19.36 38.66
N LEU A 8 -4.93 18.93 39.35
CA LEU A 8 -4.02 17.87 38.89
C LEU A 8 -4.75 16.54 38.70
N LEU A 9 -5.68 16.20 39.59
CA LEU A 9 -6.45 14.96 39.53
C LEU A 9 -7.43 14.98 38.34
N LEU A 10 -8.05 16.12 38.05
CA LEU A 10 -8.86 16.32 36.85
C LEU A 10 -8.04 16.18 35.56
N LEU A 11 -6.83 16.75 35.53
CA LEU A 11 -5.93 16.66 34.39
C LEU A 11 -5.47 15.20 34.15
N LEU A 12 -5.22 14.44 35.22
CA LEU A 12 -4.89 13.03 35.13
C LEU A 12 -6.04 12.22 34.51
N ILE A 13 -7.28 12.44 34.97
CA ILE A 13 -8.47 11.77 34.42
C ILE A 13 -8.67 12.14 32.94
N ALA A 14 -8.53 13.42 32.59
CA ALA A 14 -8.62 13.88 31.22
C ALA A 14 -7.54 13.23 30.32
N SER A 15 -6.30 13.14 30.81
CA SER A 15 -5.20 12.49 30.10
C SER A 15 -5.47 11.00 29.83
N ILE A 16 -5.98 10.27 30.84
CA ILE A 16 -6.35 8.85 30.69
C ILE A 16 -7.48 8.68 29.66
N ALA A 17 -8.51 9.53 29.74
CA ALA A 17 -9.65 9.48 28.81
C ALA A 17 -9.22 9.76 27.35
N LEU A 18 -8.33 10.74 27.16
CA LEU A 18 -7.83 11.11 25.84
C LEU A 18 -6.93 10.02 25.25
N ASN A 19 -6.05 9.42 26.05
CA ASN A 19 -5.25 8.26 25.64
C ASN A 19 -6.14 7.08 25.25
N TYR A 20 -7.16 6.76 26.04
CA TYR A 20 -8.10 5.68 25.70
C TYR A 20 -8.82 5.93 24.38
N TYR A 21 -9.26 7.17 24.13
CA TYR A 21 -9.89 7.55 22.86
C TYR A 21 -8.94 7.39 21.67
N VAL A 22 -7.70 7.85 21.81
CA VAL A 22 -6.66 7.73 20.77
C VAL A 22 -6.37 6.27 20.46
N ILE A 23 -6.17 5.42 21.48
CA ILE A 23 -5.90 3.99 21.30
C ILE A 23 -7.05 3.32 20.54
N LYS A 24 -8.31 3.58 20.93
CA LYS A 24 -9.47 3.00 20.26
C LYS A 24 -9.55 3.40 18.78
N LYS A 25 -9.24 4.66 18.48
CA LYS A 25 -9.21 5.15 17.08
C LYS A 25 -8.04 4.55 16.30
N ASN A 26 -6.89 4.38 16.94
CA ASN A 26 -5.70 3.78 16.33
C ASN A 26 -5.96 2.32 15.94
N LEU A 27 -6.58 1.54 16.84
CA LEU A 27 -6.98 0.16 16.56
C LEU A 27 -7.94 0.06 15.37
N GLN A 28 -8.95 0.94 15.30
CA GLN A 28 -9.87 0.96 14.16
C GLN A 28 -9.18 1.27 12.82
N LEU A 29 -8.17 2.15 12.84
CA LEU A 29 -7.39 2.47 11.65
C LEU A 29 -6.47 1.31 11.26
N SER A 30 -5.93 0.58 12.24
CA SER A 30 -5.10 -0.61 12.01
C SER A 30 -5.88 -1.71 11.28
N ASP A 31 -7.09 -2.05 11.76
CA ASP A 31 -7.93 -3.06 11.12
C ASP A 31 -8.30 -2.67 9.68
N GLN A 32 -8.53 -1.37 9.43
CA GLN A 32 -8.80 -0.85 8.08
C GLN A 32 -7.58 -0.95 7.17
N ARG A 33 -6.37 -0.70 7.69
CA ARG A 33 -5.12 -0.84 6.94
C ARG A 33 -4.88 -2.30 6.54
N GLU A 34 -5.04 -3.23 7.47
CA GLU A 34 -4.89 -4.66 7.19
C GLU A 34 -5.86 -5.13 6.09
N ASN A 35 -7.13 -4.71 6.17
CA ASN A 35 -8.11 -5.02 5.14
C ASN A 35 -7.75 -4.44 3.76
N LEU A 36 -7.16 -3.24 3.74
CA LEU A 36 -6.70 -2.60 2.51
C LEU A 36 -5.53 -3.38 1.91
N VAL A 37 -4.56 -3.78 2.73
CA VAL A 37 -3.40 -4.60 2.30
C VAL A 37 -3.87 -5.92 1.69
N ASP A 38 -4.80 -6.63 2.34
CA ASP A 38 -5.41 -7.86 1.81
C ASP A 38 -6.06 -7.66 0.43
N GLN A 39 -6.74 -6.52 0.23
CA GLN A 39 -7.36 -6.20 -1.06
C GLN A 39 -6.33 -5.88 -2.14
N ILE A 40 -5.24 -5.19 -1.76
CA ILE A 40 -4.12 -4.92 -2.67
C ILE A 40 -3.44 -6.22 -3.07
N GLU A 41 -3.16 -7.13 -2.13
CA GLU A 41 -2.53 -8.41 -2.41
C GLU A 41 -3.35 -9.26 -3.39
N LYS A 42 -4.66 -9.38 -3.14
CA LYS A 42 -5.59 -10.03 -4.08
C LYS A 42 -5.60 -9.37 -5.46
N SER A 43 -5.46 -8.04 -5.51
CA SER A 43 -5.39 -7.30 -6.77
C SER A 43 -4.07 -7.55 -7.49
N LEU A 44 -2.96 -7.65 -6.77
CA LEU A 44 -1.64 -8.01 -7.32
C LEU A 44 -1.63 -9.43 -7.88
N ASP A 45 -2.26 -10.40 -7.20
CA ASP A 45 -2.41 -11.78 -7.71
C ASP A 45 -3.15 -11.80 -9.06
N ILE A 46 -4.25 -11.06 -9.18
CA ILE A 46 -5.00 -10.94 -10.43
C ILE A 46 -4.15 -10.25 -11.50
N LEU A 47 -3.37 -9.24 -11.11
CA LEU A 47 -2.48 -8.51 -12.01
C LEU A 47 -1.39 -9.42 -12.58
N ASP A 48 -0.81 -10.30 -11.76
CA ASP A 48 0.23 -11.25 -12.16
C ASP A 48 -0.30 -12.28 -13.16
N VAL A 49 -1.50 -12.83 -12.91
CA VAL A 49 -2.18 -13.71 -13.87
C VAL A 49 -2.44 -12.99 -15.20
N CYS A 50 -2.92 -11.74 -15.14
CA CYS A 50 -3.17 -10.94 -16.34
C CYS A 50 -1.87 -10.63 -17.10
N TYR A 51 -0.81 -10.27 -16.38
CA TYR A 51 0.52 -10.03 -16.93
C TYR A 51 1.06 -11.26 -17.65
N SER A 52 1.00 -12.43 -17.00
CA SER A 52 1.47 -13.70 -17.57
C SER A 52 0.75 -14.04 -18.89
N ARG A 53 -0.58 -13.91 -18.92
CA ARG A 53 -1.35 -14.13 -20.17
C ARG A 53 -0.98 -13.13 -21.26
N ILE A 54 -0.88 -11.85 -20.91
CA ILE A 54 -0.57 -10.79 -21.88
C ILE A 54 0.85 -10.96 -22.41
N ALA A 55 1.82 -11.26 -21.54
CA ALA A 55 3.21 -11.52 -21.92
C ALA A 55 3.29 -12.69 -22.91
N HIS A 56 2.59 -13.79 -22.63
CA HIS A 56 2.54 -14.94 -23.53
C HIS A 56 2.03 -14.58 -24.93
N HIS A 57 0.95 -13.80 -25.02
CA HIS A 57 0.37 -13.39 -26.31
C HIS A 57 1.19 -12.31 -27.02
N ALA A 58 1.76 -11.36 -26.29
CA ALA A 58 2.56 -10.27 -26.86
C ALA A 58 3.93 -10.74 -27.37
N GLU A 59 4.51 -11.78 -26.76
CA GLU A 59 5.80 -12.36 -27.17
C GLU A 59 5.65 -13.40 -28.27
N THR A 60 4.42 -13.84 -28.58
CA THR A 60 4.16 -14.73 -29.70
C THR A 60 4.27 -13.94 -31.01
N PRO A 61 5.22 -14.27 -31.91
CA PRO A 61 5.37 -13.54 -33.16
C PRO A 61 4.14 -13.77 -34.05
N VAL A 62 3.40 -12.70 -34.30
CA VAL A 62 2.21 -12.75 -35.15
C VAL A 62 2.63 -12.53 -36.60
N LEU A 63 2.49 -13.57 -37.41
CA LEU A 63 2.85 -13.58 -38.84
C LEU A 63 1.73 -12.98 -39.70
N SER A 64 1.19 -11.83 -39.27
CA SER A 64 0.12 -11.12 -39.97
C SER A 64 0.58 -9.75 -40.47
N ASP A 65 0.37 -9.50 -41.75
CA ASP A 65 0.61 -8.21 -42.41
C ASP A 65 -0.57 -7.23 -42.21
N GLU A 66 -1.63 -7.64 -41.52
CA GLU A 66 -2.79 -6.78 -41.30
C GLU A 66 -2.47 -5.70 -40.26
N PRO A 67 -2.61 -4.40 -40.60
CA PRO A 67 -2.19 -3.30 -39.73
C PRO A 67 -2.96 -3.26 -38.40
N VAL A 68 -4.20 -3.72 -38.40
CA VAL A 68 -5.04 -3.83 -37.19
C VAL A 68 -4.44 -4.82 -36.19
N ILE A 69 -3.92 -5.95 -36.69
CA ILE A 69 -3.33 -6.99 -35.83
C ILE A 69 -2.01 -6.50 -35.23
N GLN A 70 -1.19 -5.77 -35.99
CA GLN A 70 0.04 -5.16 -35.47
C GLN A 70 -0.25 -4.12 -34.39
N GLN A 71 -1.30 -3.31 -34.56
CA GLN A 71 -1.71 -2.32 -33.56
C GLN A 71 -2.16 -3.00 -32.26
N VAL A 72 -2.91 -4.10 -32.34
CA VAL A 72 -3.32 -4.86 -31.15
C VAL A 72 -2.12 -5.44 -30.39
N VAL A 73 -1.11 -5.96 -31.10
CA VAL A 73 0.13 -6.46 -30.47
C VAL A 73 0.90 -5.33 -29.78
N TYR A 74 0.96 -4.16 -30.42
CA TYR A 74 1.56 -2.97 -29.82
C TYR A 74 0.82 -2.53 -28.54
N ASP A 75 -0.51 -2.47 -28.58
CA ASP A 75 -1.35 -2.12 -27.43
C ASP A 75 -1.23 -3.14 -26.29
N LEU A 76 -1.09 -4.44 -26.60
CA LEU A 76 -0.79 -5.49 -25.62
C LEU A 76 0.57 -5.27 -24.94
N GLY A 77 1.59 -4.86 -25.69
CA GLY A 77 2.89 -4.48 -25.14
C GLY A 77 2.80 -3.29 -24.18
N LEU A 78 2.04 -2.26 -24.54
CA LEU A 78 1.79 -1.10 -23.67
C LEU A 78 1.03 -1.51 -22.38
N CYS A 79 0.05 -2.40 -22.51
CA CYS A 79 -0.69 -2.93 -21.38
C CYS A 79 0.23 -3.67 -20.39
N LYS A 80 1.11 -4.55 -20.92
CA LYS A 80 2.14 -5.27 -20.14
C LYS A 80 3.01 -4.31 -19.33
N ASN A 81 3.53 -3.27 -19.98
CA ASN A 81 4.40 -2.29 -19.33
C ASN A 81 3.67 -1.46 -18.28
N SER A 82 2.40 -1.12 -18.52
CA SER A 82 1.57 -0.37 -17.58
C SER A 82 1.28 -1.20 -16.31
N ILE A 83 0.98 -2.48 -16.47
CA ILE A 83 0.80 -3.43 -15.36
C ILE A 83 2.07 -3.50 -14.50
N LEU A 84 3.24 -3.66 -15.14
CA LEU A 84 4.53 -3.73 -14.45
C LEU A 84 4.83 -2.43 -13.68
N ALA A 85 4.55 -1.27 -14.28
CA ALA A 85 4.76 0.03 -13.65
C ALA A 85 3.87 0.23 -12.41
N VAL A 86 2.62 -0.21 -12.47
CA VAL A 86 1.69 -0.14 -11.32
C VAL A 86 2.14 -1.10 -10.21
N ALA A 87 2.46 -2.34 -10.55
CA ALA A 87 2.95 -3.33 -9.58
C ALA A 87 4.23 -2.85 -8.87
N SER A 88 5.20 -2.33 -9.62
CA SER A 88 6.44 -1.78 -9.07
C SER A 88 6.18 -0.65 -8.07
N LYS A 89 5.25 0.28 -8.39
CA LYS A 89 4.91 1.37 -7.47
C LYS A 89 4.28 0.85 -6.19
N ILE A 90 3.35 -0.10 -6.28
CA ILE A 90 2.67 -0.68 -5.11
C ILE A 90 3.68 -1.36 -4.17
N VAL A 91 4.62 -2.13 -4.72
CA VAL A 91 5.68 -2.79 -3.95
C VAL A 91 6.60 -1.77 -3.28
N THR A 92 7.05 -0.74 -4.00
CA THR A 92 7.89 0.33 -3.42
C THR A 92 7.17 1.10 -2.30
N TYR A 93 5.87 1.37 -2.45
CA TYR A 93 5.08 1.98 -1.37
C TYR A 93 5.00 1.09 -0.13
N GLY A 94 4.95 -0.24 -0.28
CA GLY A 94 4.97 -1.17 0.86
C GLY A 94 6.32 -1.30 1.56
N GLN A 95 7.42 -0.88 0.91
CA GLN A 95 8.78 -1.06 1.43
C GLN A 95 9.31 0.19 2.14
N ASN A 96 8.91 1.39 1.70
CA ASN A 96 9.34 2.66 2.32
C ASN A 96 8.79 2.87 3.74
N ASP A 97 7.74 2.15 4.17
CA ASP A 97 7.20 2.26 5.52
C ASP A 97 8.02 1.49 6.58
N TYR A 98 9.05 0.72 6.18
CA TYR A 98 9.90 -0.06 7.10
C TYR A 98 11.31 0.50 7.31
N ASP A 99 11.74 1.49 6.51
CA ASP A 99 13.12 1.99 6.52
C ASP A 99 13.32 3.30 7.33
N ASP A 100 12.25 3.89 7.89
CA ASP A 100 12.32 5.17 8.65
C ASP A 100 12.49 5.00 10.18
N GLU A 101 12.67 3.78 10.72
CA GLU A 101 12.83 3.53 12.17
C GLU A 101 14.23 3.07 12.64
N GLN A 102 15.27 3.11 11.79
CA GLN A 102 16.66 2.80 12.22
C GLN A 102 17.66 3.87 11.76
N ASP A 103 17.65 5.06 12.37
CA ASP A 103 18.83 5.95 12.32
C ASP A 103 18.89 7.03 13.42
N GLU A 104 18.36 6.79 14.63
CA GLU A 104 18.45 7.77 15.75
C GLU A 104 18.88 7.19 17.11
N SER A 105 19.71 6.13 17.12
CA SER A 105 20.34 5.69 18.36
C SER A 105 21.77 5.22 18.17
N ASP A 106 22.68 6.13 17.83
CA ASP A 106 24.12 5.99 18.10
C ASP A 106 24.80 7.36 17.85
N ASP A 107 24.49 8.36 18.69
CA ASP A 107 25.44 9.42 19.10
C ASP A 107 24.75 10.40 20.06
N GLN A 108 24.82 10.13 21.37
CA GLN A 108 24.97 11.15 22.42
C GLN A 108 25.28 10.54 23.79
#